data_AF-A0A7J9GXJ4-F1
#
_entry.id   AF-A0A7J9GXJ4-F1
#
_cell.length_a   1.000
_cell.length_b   1.000
_cell.length_c   1.000
_cell.angle_alpha   90.00
_cell.angle_beta   90.00
_cell.angle_gamma   90.00
#
_symmetry.space_group_name_H-M   'P 1'
#
loop_
_entity.id
_entity.type
_entity.pdbx_description
1 polymer ?
#
loop_
_entity_poly.entity_id
_entity_poly.type
_entity_poly.pdbx_seq_one_letter_code
_entity_poly.pdbx_strand_id
1 'polypeptide(L)'
;MVFGLGPMGCIPLQRVLSTTGECQERANKLAISFNKAASQLLAGLDGRLPNASFKFGDAYDVVDNVIQNPKNYGFDNADSPCCSFGRIRPALTCLPASTLCSDRSKYVFWDEYHPSDGANQLIANELIKKFGFLGGGNSSAP
;
A
#
# COMPACT_ATOMS: atom_id res chain seq x y z
N MET A 1 16.03 4.66 -4.36
CA MET A 1 14.59 4.79 -4.02
C MET A 1 14.35 4.09 -2.70
N VAL A 2 13.58 4.70 -1.80
CA VAL A 2 13.11 4.08 -0.54
C VAL A 2 11.63 4.41 -0.41
N PHE A 3 10.78 3.40 -0.21
CA PHE A 3 9.33 3.61 -0.10
C PHE A 3 8.89 3.66 1.37
N GLY A 4 7.94 4.54 1.64
CA GLY A 4 7.24 4.60 2.91
C GLY A 4 6.24 3.47 3.10
N LEU A 5 5.73 3.36 4.32
CA LEU A 5 4.64 2.48 4.69
C LEU A 5 3.29 3.07 4.23
N GLY A 6 2.35 2.19 3.86
CA GLY A 6 0.94 2.53 3.71
C GLY A 6 0.20 2.68 5.07
N PRO A 7 -1.13 2.85 5.05
CA PRO A 7 -1.97 2.92 6.25
C PRO A 7 -2.06 1.54 6.93
N MET A 8 -1.03 1.20 7.71
CA MET A 8 -0.89 -0.11 8.36
C MET A 8 -2.08 -0.47 9.26
N GLY A 9 -2.71 0.51 9.89
CA GLY A 9 -3.91 0.30 10.71
C GLY A 9 -5.14 -0.12 9.91
N CYS A 10 -5.13 0.03 8.59
CA CYS A 10 -6.25 -0.29 7.71
C CYS A 10 -6.14 -1.66 7.02
N ILE A 11 -5.06 -2.43 7.24
CA ILE A 11 -4.96 -3.79 6.72
C ILE A 11 -6.02 -4.70 7.37
N PRO A 12 -6.49 -5.77 6.71
CA PRO A 12 -7.59 -6.58 7.23
C PRO A 12 -7.32 -7.15 8.63
N LEU A 13 -6.08 -7.57 8.94
CA LEU A 13 -5.76 -8.02 10.29
C LEU A 13 -6.02 -6.96 11.36
N GLN A 14 -5.61 -5.72 11.11
CA GLN A 14 -5.75 -4.64 12.10
C GLN A 14 -7.23 -4.31 12.32
N ARG A 15 -8.06 -4.41 11.29
CA ARG A 15 -9.52 -4.27 11.39
C ARG A 15 -10.14 -5.40 12.20
N VAL A 16 -9.75 -6.65 11.97
CA VAL A 16 -10.24 -7.81 12.73
C VAL A 16 -9.82 -7.75 14.20
N LEU A 17 -8.62 -7.23 14.50
CA LEU A 17 -8.15 -7.01 15.87
C LEU A 17 -8.74 -5.74 16.52
N SER A 18 -9.45 -4.91 15.77
CA SER A 18 -10.17 -3.74 16.28
C SER A 18 -11.52 -4.15 16.85
N THR A 19 -11.96 -3.49 17.92
CA THR A 19 -13.30 -3.70 18.49
C THR A 19 -14.42 -3.16 17.60
N THR A 20 -14.11 -2.25 16.68
CA THR A 20 -15.09 -1.60 15.80
C THR A 20 -15.07 -2.13 14.36
N GLY A 21 -14.04 -2.89 13.97
CA GLY A 21 -13.77 -3.21 12.56
C GLY A 21 -13.12 -2.07 11.77
N GLU A 22 -12.91 -0.91 12.39
CA GLU A 22 -12.29 0.25 11.77
C GLU A 22 -10.77 0.19 11.78
N CYS A 23 -10.14 1.07 10.98
CA CYS A 23 -8.70 1.23 10.99
C CYS A 23 -8.17 1.57 12.39
N GLN A 24 -7.03 0.97 12.74
CA GLN A 24 -6.36 1.29 14.00
C GLN A 24 -5.49 2.56 13.88
N GLU A 25 -6.01 3.67 14.39
CA GLU A 25 -5.35 4.97 14.36
C GLU A 25 -3.95 4.99 14.97
N ARG A 26 -3.71 4.18 16.01
CA ARG A 26 -2.38 4.10 16.63
C ARG A 26 -1.33 3.53 15.65
N ALA A 27 -1.69 2.51 14.86
CA ALA A 27 -0.81 1.92 13.87
C ALA A 27 -0.57 2.88 12.69
N ASN A 28 -1.61 3.58 12.23
CA ASN A 28 -1.50 4.62 11.20
C ASN A 28 -0.56 5.76 11.62
N LYS A 29 -0.70 6.28 12.85
CA LYS A 29 0.19 7.32 13.39
C LYS A 29 1.65 6.89 13.47
N LEU A 30 1.91 5.61 13.80
CA LEU A 30 3.27 5.06 13.78
C LEU A 30 3.83 4.97 12.36
N ALA A 31 3.03 4.52 11.39
CA ALA A 31 3.43 4.46 9.98
C ALA A 31 3.79 5.85 9.43
N ILE A 32 2.95 6.87 9.69
CA ILE A 32 3.21 8.26 9.29
C ILE A 32 4.48 8.79 9.97
N SER A 33 4.67 8.52 11.26
CA SER A 33 5.88 8.95 11.99
C SER A 33 7.15 8.30 11.44
N PHE A 34 7.08 7.01 11.10
CA PHE A 34 8.17 6.29 10.43
C PHE A 34 8.49 6.91 9.07
N ASN A 35 7.48 7.16 8.23
CA ASN A 35 7.65 7.78 6.91
C ASN A 35 8.34 9.15 7.02
N LYS A 36 7.92 9.97 7.99
CA LYS A 36 8.53 11.27 8.27
C LYS A 36 10.01 11.14 8.64
N ALA A 37 10.34 10.23 9.56
CA ALA A 37 11.72 10.00 9.98
C ALA A 37 12.59 9.45 8.84
N ALA A 38 12.07 8.52 8.04
CA ALA A 38 12.76 7.96 6.88
C ALA A 38 13.05 9.04 5.82
N SER A 39 12.07 9.88 5.49
CA SER A 39 12.24 11.00 4.55
C SER A 39 13.33 11.97 5.03
N GLN A 40 13.32 12.34 6.31
CA GLN A 40 14.34 13.22 6.91
C GLN A 40 15.75 12.60 6.88
N LEU A 41 15.85 11.30 7.17
CA LEU A 41 17.13 10.59 7.10
C LEU A 41 17.71 10.63 5.68
N LEU A 42 16.88 10.37 4.66
CA LEU A 42 17.32 10.36 3.26
C LEU A 42 17.77 11.75 2.81
N ALA A 43 17.04 12.81 3.19
CA ALA A 43 17.48 14.19 2.93
C ALA A 43 18.83 14.50 3.59
N GLY A 44 19.11 13.95 4.77
CA GLY A 44 20.41 14.07 5.43
C GLY A 44 21.54 13.27 4.75
N LEU A 45 21.22 12.16 4.09
CA LEU A 45 22.18 11.33 3.35
C LEU A 45 22.56 11.93 2.00
N ASP A 46 21.63 12.60 1.31
CA ASP A 46 21.91 13.30 0.04
C ASP A 46 23.09 14.30 0.19
N GLY A 47 23.19 14.99 1.34
CA GLY A 47 24.30 15.92 1.61
C GLY A 47 25.62 15.27 2.04
N ARG A 48 25.61 13.97 2.39
CA ARG A 48 26.79 13.24 2.91
C ARG A 48 27.39 12.29 1.89
N LEU A 49 26.62 11.87 0.90
CA LEU A 49 27.01 10.86 -0.08
C LEU A 49 26.87 11.45 -1.49
N PRO A 50 27.86 12.23 -1.96
CA PRO A 50 27.74 13.03 -3.19
C PRO A 50 27.61 12.21 -4.48
N ASN A 51 27.94 10.91 -4.43
CA ASN A 51 27.81 9.98 -5.56
C ASN A 51 26.59 9.04 -5.44
N ALA A 52 25.70 9.30 -4.48
CA ALA A 52 24.46 8.57 -4.31
C ALA A 52 23.26 9.51 -4.48
N SER A 53 22.14 8.97 -4.96
CA SER A 53 20.89 9.72 -5.07
C SER A 53 19.79 9.00 -4.31
N PHE A 54 19.18 9.71 -3.37
CA PHE A 54 18.05 9.20 -2.61
C PHE A 54 16.75 9.90 -3.02
N LYS A 55 15.66 9.15 -2.98
CA LYS A 55 14.31 9.64 -3.19
C LYS A 55 13.39 8.83 -2.30
N PHE A 56 12.56 9.54 -1.54
CA PHE A 56 11.53 8.93 -0.71
C PHE A 56 10.24 8.80 -1.51
N GLY A 57 9.72 7.59 -1.58
CA GLY A 57 8.46 7.27 -2.22
C GLY A 57 7.34 7.19 -1.21
N ASP A 58 6.67 8.32 -0.98
CA ASP A 58 5.52 8.34 -0.09
C ASP A 58 4.29 7.71 -0.75
N ALA A 59 4.03 6.46 -0.36
CA ALA A 59 2.90 5.67 -0.80
C ALA A 59 1.68 5.80 0.12
N TYR A 60 1.78 6.46 1.28
CA TYR A 60 0.71 6.46 2.27
C TYR A 60 -0.61 6.97 1.67
N ASP A 61 -0.60 8.17 1.10
CA ASP A 61 -1.80 8.79 0.54
C ASP A 61 -2.34 8.03 -0.67
N VAL A 62 -1.47 7.37 -1.44
CA VAL A 62 -1.88 6.58 -2.61
C VAL A 62 -2.66 5.36 -2.13
N VAL A 63 -2.10 4.61 -1.18
CA VAL A 63 -2.74 3.40 -0.64
C VAL A 63 -4.00 3.77 0.15
N ASP A 64 -3.96 4.83 0.95
CA ASP A 64 -5.14 5.32 1.68
C ASP A 64 -6.27 5.69 0.72
N ASN A 65 -5.99 6.43 -0.35
CA ASN A 65 -7.02 6.76 -1.34
C ASN A 65 -7.63 5.51 -2.01
N VAL A 66 -6.81 4.51 -2.35
CA VAL A 66 -7.31 3.23 -2.89
C VAL A 66 -8.22 2.51 -1.89
N ILE A 67 -7.89 2.54 -0.59
CA ILE A 67 -8.70 1.91 0.46
C ILE A 67 -10.01 2.67 0.70
N GLN A 68 -9.97 4.01 0.71
CA GLN A 68 -11.14 4.84 0.97
C GLN A 68 -12.09 4.92 -0.23
N ASN A 69 -11.56 4.80 -1.45
CA ASN A 69 -12.31 4.95 -2.70
C ASN A 69 -12.13 3.77 -3.67
N PRO A 70 -12.28 2.51 -3.26
CA PRO A 70 -11.89 1.34 -4.06
C PRO A 70 -12.59 1.27 -5.41
N LYS A 71 -13.86 1.71 -5.47
CA LYS A 71 -14.67 1.71 -6.70
C LYS A 71 -14.11 2.63 -7.78
N ASN A 72 -13.46 3.73 -7.41
CA ASN A 72 -12.82 4.63 -8.37
C ASN A 72 -11.65 3.95 -9.10
N TYR A 73 -11.13 2.88 -8.50
CA TYR A 73 -9.99 2.11 -8.99
C TYR A 73 -10.39 0.72 -9.49
N GLY A 74 -11.70 0.43 -9.58
CA GLY A 74 -12.23 -0.83 -10.10
C GLY A 74 -12.33 -1.97 -9.08
N PHE A 75 -12.04 -1.71 -7.80
CA PHE A 75 -12.20 -2.66 -6.70
C PHE A 75 -13.58 -2.51 -6.02
N ASP A 76 -14.12 -3.62 -5.53
CA ASP A 76 -15.38 -3.65 -4.78
C ASP A 76 -15.16 -3.84 -3.27
N ASN A 77 -14.03 -4.43 -2.86
CA ASN A 77 -13.69 -4.65 -1.46
C ASN A 77 -12.27 -4.15 -1.13
N ALA A 78 -12.15 -3.40 -0.03
CA ALA A 78 -10.88 -2.91 0.50
C ALA A 78 -10.70 -3.06 2.02
N ASP A 79 -11.53 -3.87 2.66
CA ASP A 79 -11.52 -4.05 4.12
C ASP A 79 -11.30 -5.51 4.55
N SER A 80 -11.45 -6.45 3.61
CA SER A 80 -11.43 -7.88 3.85
C SER A 80 -10.50 -8.57 2.85
N PRO A 81 -9.89 -9.71 3.24
CA PRO A 81 -8.97 -10.42 2.36
C PRO A 81 -9.73 -11.28 1.33
N CYS A 82 -9.19 -11.38 0.11
CA CYS A 82 -9.71 -12.34 -0.87
C CYS A 82 -9.43 -13.79 -0.47
N CYS A 83 -8.22 -14.08 0.03
CA CYS A 83 -7.85 -15.40 0.55
C CYS A 83 -7.97 -15.45 2.06
N SER A 84 -8.79 -16.38 2.55
CA SER A 84 -9.26 -16.35 3.93
C SER A 84 -9.49 -17.75 4.49
N PHE A 85 -9.05 -18.01 5.72
CA PHE A 85 -9.27 -19.28 6.42
C PHE A 85 -10.36 -19.14 7.49
N GLY A 86 -11.56 -18.73 7.05
CA GLY A 86 -12.71 -18.50 7.95
C GLY A 86 -12.42 -17.44 9.01
N ARG A 87 -12.89 -17.63 10.25
CA ARG A 87 -12.66 -16.69 11.37
C ARG A 87 -11.33 -16.92 12.10
N ILE A 88 -10.48 -17.82 11.62
CA ILE A 88 -9.18 -18.10 12.25
C ILE A 88 -8.17 -17.08 11.69
N ARG A 89 -7.94 -16.03 12.48
CA ARG A 89 -7.18 -14.84 12.12
C ARG A 89 -6.25 -14.54 13.30
N PRO A 90 -4.95 -14.91 13.26
CA PRO A 90 -4.03 -13.91 12.74
C PRO A 90 -2.72 -14.44 12.10
N ALA A 91 -2.51 -15.74 11.93
CA ALA A 91 -1.13 -16.23 11.88
C ALA A 91 -0.59 -16.65 10.50
N LEU A 92 -1.42 -16.79 9.46
CA LEU A 92 -1.03 -17.55 8.27
C LEU A 92 -1.38 -16.80 6.98
N THR A 93 -0.40 -16.77 6.07
CA THR A 93 -0.62 -16.48 4.65
C THR A 93 -1.67 -17.44 4.06
N CYS A 94 -2.12 -17.17 2.84
CA CYS A 94 -3.01 -18.09 2.12
C CYS A 94 -2.52 -19.56 2.17
N LEU A 95 -3.40 -20.49 2.56
CA LEU A 95 -3.10 -21.94 2.69
C LEU A 95 -3.91 -22.74 1.67
N PRO A 96 -3.52 -24.00 1.38
CA PRO A 96 -4.32 -24.88 0.53
C PRO A 96 -5.77 -25.08 0.98
N ALA A 97 -6.04 -24.94 2.28
CA ALA A 97 -7.38 -25.08 2.85
C ALA A 97 -8.16 -23.75 2.95
N SER A 98 -7.57 -22.63 2.49
CA SER A 98 -8.24 -21.33 2.48
C SER A 98 -9.37 -21.26 1.44
N THR A 99 -10.39 -20.50 1.77
CA THR A 99 -11.42 -20.08 0.82
C THR A 99 -10.94 -18.84 0.08
N LEU A 100 -11.22 -18.79 -1.22
CA LEU A 100 -10.88 -17.67 -2.09
C LEU A 100 -12.15 -16.91 -2.48
N CYS A 101 -12.03 -15.60 -2.63
CA CYS A 101 -13.06 -14.77 -3.24
C CYS A 101 -13.32 -15.21 -4.70
N SER A 102 -14.51 -14.92 -5.21
CA SER A 102 -14.91 -15.29 -6.58
C SER A 102 -14.13 -14.54 -7.66
N ASP A 103 -13.90 -13.23 -7.46
CA ASP A 103 -13.16 -12.37 -8.37
C ASP A 103 -12.04 -11.62 -7.63
N ARG A 104 -10.81 -12.04 -7.90
CA ARG A 104 -9.59 -11.48 -7.28
C ARG A 104 -9.32 -10.05 -7.71
N SER A 105 -9.75 -9.68 -8.92
CA SER A 105 -9.55 -8.33 -9.46
C SER A 105 -10.36 -7.27 -8.72
N LYS A 106 -11.33 -7.69 -7.90
CA LYS A 106 -12.21 -6.80 -7.14
C LYS A 106 -11.78 -6.55 -5.70
N TYR A 107 -10.65 -7.13 -5.26
CA TYR A 107 -10.16 -6.99 -3.89
C TYR A 107 -8.85 -6.22 -3.85
N VAL A 108 -8.78 -5.22 -2.97
CA VAL A 108 -7.52 -4.52 -2.67
C VAL A 108 -6.55 -5.43 -1.93
N PHE A 109 -7.03 -6.30 -1.05
CA PHE A 109 -6.19 -7.18 -0.22
C PHE A 109 -6.27 -8.64 -0.64
N TRP A 110 -5.10 -9.28 -0.77
CA TRP A 110 -4.99 -10.71 -1.02
C TRP A 110 -5.20 -11.53 0.24
N ASP A 111 -4.48 -11.20 1.31
CA ASP A 111 -4.57 -11.85 2.61
C ASP A 111 -4.72 -10.80 3.73
N GLU A 112 -4.53 -11.20 4.99
CA GLU A 112 -4.72 -10.33 6.15
C GLU A 112 -3.76 -9.13 6.22
N TYR A 113 -2.72 -9.11 5.38
CA TYR A 113 -1.63 -8.14 5.40
C TYR A 113 -1.41 -7.45 4.06
N HIS A 114 -1.42 -8.23 2.98
CA HIS A 114 -0.82 -7.82 1.71
C HIS A 114 -1.86 -7.38 0.67
N PRO A 115 -1.56 -6.33 -0.12
CA PRO A 115 -2.36 -5.98 -1.28
C PRO A 115 -2.39 -7.11 -2.32
N SER A 116 -3.45 -7.16 -3.13
CA SER A 116 -3.53 -8.02 -4.32
C SER A 116 -2.51 -7.60 -5.38
N ASP A 117 -2.27 -8.46 -6.36
CA ASP A 117 -1.46 -8.14 -7.53
C ASP A 117 -2.02 -6.94 -8.29
N GLY A 118 -3.34 -6.88 -8.49
CA GLY A 118 -4.02 -5.74 -9.11
C GLY A 118 -3.84 -4.44 -8.32
N ALA A 119 -3.94 -4.48 -6.99
CA ALA A 119 -3.69 -3.33 -6.14
C ALA A 119 -2.22 -2.88 -6.21
N ASN A 120 -1.27 -3.82 -6.17
CA ASN A 120 0.16 -3.52 -6.30
C ASN A 120 0.48 -2.85 -7.65
N GLN A 121 -0.06 -3.37 -8.76
CA GLN A 121 0.14 -2.76 -10.08
C GLN A 121 -0.40 -1.33 -10.13
N LEU A 122 -1.60 -1.11 -9.58
CA LEU A 122 -2.23 0.21 -9.55
C LEU A 122 -1.43 1.19 -8.69
N ILE A 123 -1.04 0.80 -7.47
CA ILE A 123 -0.23 1.63 -6.56
C ILE A 123 1.10 1.98 -7.22
N ALA A 124 1.77 1.02 -7.88
CA ALA A 124 2.99 1.27 -8.62
C ALA A 124 2.79 2.31 -9.72
N ASN A 125 1.72 2.21 -10.51
CA ASN A 125 1.39 3.17 -11.56
C ASN A 125 1.13 4.58 -11.01
N GLU A 126 0.39 4.70 -9.90
CA GLU A 126 0.15 5.99 -9.26
C GLU A 126 1.42 6.61 -8.68
N LEU A 127 2.32 5.80 -8.11
CA LEU A 127 3.62 6.25 -7.64
C LEU A 127 4.51 6.72 -8.79
N ILE A 128 4.58 5.96 -9.89
CA ILE A 128 5.34 6.33 -11.10
C ILE A 128 4.86 7.69 -11.65
N LYS A 129 3.53 7.91 -11.69
CA LYS A 129 2.94 9.21 -12.05
C LYS A 129 3.34 10.30 -11.07
N LYS A 130 3.22 10.04 -9.75
CA LYS A 130 3.56 11.00 -8.68
C LYS A 130 5.03 11.43 -8.72
N PHE A 131 5.94 10.55 -9.16
CA PHE A 131 7.35 10.89 -9.37
C PHE A 131 7.64 11.64 -10.67
N GLY A 132 6.66 11.79 -11.56
CA GLY A 132 6.86 12.46 -12.85
C GLY A 132 7.66 11.65 -13.87
N PHE A 133 7.85 10.35 -13.68
CA PHE A 133 8.61 9.51 -14.62
C PHE A 133 7.92 9.35 -16.00
N LEU A 134 6.63 9.65 -16.09
CA LEU A 134 5.87 9.58 -17.35
C LEU A 134 5.79 10.93 -18.09
N GLY A 135 6.52 11.96 -17.66
CA GLY A 135 6.49 13.32 -18.21
C GLY A 135 7.60 13.66 -19.21
N GLY A 136 8.15 12.68 -19.94
CA GLY A 136 9.33 12.87 -20.81
C GLY A 136 9.19 12.32 -22.23
N GLY A 137 7.98 12.36 -22.80
CA GLY A 137 7.68 11.85 -24.13
C GLY A 137 7.10 12.91 -25.06
N ASN A 138 7.78 14.05 -25.19
CA ASN A 138 7.58 14.94 -26.35
C ASN A 138 8.93 15.46 -26.82
N SER A 139 9.78 14.51 -27.24
CA SER A 139 10.88 14.80 -28.15
C SER A 139 10.34 14.61 -29.56
N SER A 140 10.11 15.73 -30.23
CA SER A 140 10.00 15.81 -31.68
C SER A 140 11.10 14.99 -32.33
N ALA A 141 10.71 14.01 -33.13
CA ALA A 141 11.52 13.39 -34.16
C ALA A 141 10.87 13.73 -35.52
N PRO A 142 11.66 13.83 -36.60
CA PRO A 142 11.38 14.67 -37.77
C PRO A 142 10.12 14.29 -38.56
#